data_AF-A0A3M1Q2I9-F1
#
_entry.id   AF-A0A3M1Q2I9-F1
#
_cell.length_a   1.000
_cell.length_b   1.000
_cell.length_c   1.000
_cell.angle_alpha   90.00
_cell.angle_beta   90.00
_cell.angle_gamma   90.00
#
_symmetry.space_group_name_H-M   'P 1'
#
loop_
_entity.id
_entity.type
_entity.pdbx_description
1 polymer ?
#
loop_
_entity_poly.entity_id
_entity_poly.type
_entity_poly.pdbx_seq_one_letter_code
_entity_poly.pdbx_strand_id
1 'polypeptide(L)' 'MDIRAIIDVLNNLTFGELSRLEGRVREVRGELERLGHEEIVGILDEALAALDAADLRQFRRRIHHAVSRLGHLR' A
#
# COMPACT_ATOMS: atom_id res chain seq x y z
N MET A 1 5.90 11.21 5.33
CA MET A 1 7.04 10.27 5.14
C MET A 1 7.73 10.54 3.81
N ASP A 2 9.01 10.21 3.66
CA ASP A 2 9.64 10.18 2.33
C ASP A 2 9.27 8.89 1.56
N ILE A 3 9.52 8.86 0.25
CA ILE A 3 9.19 7.71 -0.61
C ILE A 3 9.93 6.44 -0.17
N ARG A 4 11.15 6.55 0.39
CA ARG A 4 11.93 5.39 0.85
C ARG A 4 11.23 4.72 2.03
N ALA A 5 10.85 5.51 3.03
CA ALA A 5 10.11 5.04 4.19
C ALA A 5 8.77 4.39 3.79
N ILE A 6 8.08 4.94 2.79
CA ILE A 6 6.84 4.35 2.25
C ILE A 6 7.08 2.94 1.68
N ILE A 7 8.11 2.78 0.84
CA ILE A 7 8.47 1.47 0.26
C ILE A 7 8.81 0.46 1.36
N ASP A 8 9.57 0.88 2.37
CA ASP A 8 9.95 0.00 3.47
C ASP A 8 8.75 -0.46 4.30
N VAL A 9 7.77 0.41 4.52
CA VAL A 9 6.52 0.02 5.20
C VAL A 9 5.77 -1.04 4.39
N LEU A 10 5.60 -0.83 3.08
CA LEU A 10 4.88 -1.76 2.21
C LEU A 10 5.58 -3.12 2.06
N ASN A 11 6.91 -3.13 2.01
CA ASN A 11 7.69 -4.37 1.94
C ASN A 11 7.64 -5.19 3.24
N ASN A 12 7.50 -4.53 4.39
CA ASN A 12 7.46 -5.16 5.71
C ASN A 12 6.02 -5.44 6.21
N LEU A 13 5.06 -5.54 5.30
CA LEU A 13 3.69 -5.94 5.63
C LEU A 13 3.64 -7.46 5.85
N THR A 14 3.52 -7.88 7.12
CA THR A 14 3.35 -9.29 7.50
C THR A 14 1.90 -9.58 7.90
N PHE A 15 1.39 -10.76 7.55
CA PHE A 15 0.00 -11.17 7.77
C PHE A 15 -0.36 -11.52 9.23
N GLY A 16 0.54 -11.29 10.19
CA GLY A 16 0.35 -11.69 11.59
C GLY A 16 -0.85 -11.02 12.25
N GLU A 17 -1.19 -9.78 11.84
CA GLU A 17 -2.33 -9.04 12.37
C GLU A 17 -2.98 -8.21 11.25
N LEU A 18 -4.05 -8.75 10.65
CA LEU A 18 -4.81 -8.12 9.56
C LEU A 18 -5.22 -6.66 9.86
N SER A 19 -5.65 -6.36 11.09
CA SER A 19 -6.03 -4.99 11.46
C SER A 19 -4.85 -4.03 11.48
N ARG A 20 -3.65 -4.49 11.86
CA ARG A 20 -2.43 -3.66 11.80
C ARG A 20 -1.96 -3.47 10.36
N LEU A 21 -2.12 -4.51 9.53
CA LEU A 21 -1.84 -4.48 8.10
C LEU A 21 -2.70 -3.43 7.40
N GLU A 22 -4.01 -3.47 7.61
CA GLU A 22 -4.98 -2.51 7.07
C GLU A 22 -4.68 -1.07 7.51
N GLY A 23 -4.40 -0.88 8.81
CA GLY A 23 -4.04 0.43 9.35
C GLY A 23 -2.80 1.04 8.68
N ARG A 24 -1.73 0.24 8.50
CA ARG A 24 -0.48 0.70 7.84
C ARG A 24 -0.71 1.03 6.37
N VAL A 25 -1.54 0.28 5.66
CA VAL A 25 -1.86 0.56 4.25
C VAL A 25 -2.66 1.87 4.13
N ARG A 26 -3.62 2.11 5.04
CA ARG A 26 -4.36 3.38 5.08
C ARG A 26 -3.48 4.58 5.41
N GLU A 27 -2.54 4.42 6.33
CA GLU A 27 -1.54 5.45 6.64
C GLU A 27 -0.74 5.83 5.39
N VAL A 28 -0.14 4.84 4.72
CA VAL A 28 0.63 5.04 3.49
C VAL A 28 -0.22 5.67 2.38
N ARG A 29 -1.47 5.22 2.22
CA ARG A 29 -2.42 5.80 1.27
C ARG A 29 -2.62 7.29 1.54
N GLY A 30 -2.89 7.70 2.78
CA GLY A 30 -3.08 9.10 3.14
C GLY A 30 -1.81 9.94 2.94
N GLU A 31 -0.63 9.39 3.19
CA GLU A 31 0.64 10.03 2.86
C GLU A 31 0.78 10.30 1.36
N LEU A 32 0.47 9.31 0.52
CA LEU A 32 0.57 9.42 -0.94
C LEU A 32 -0.47 10.36 -1.55
N GLU A 33 -1.65 10.41 -0.97
CA GLU A 33 -2.70 11.38 -1.34
C GLU A 33 -2.21 12.81 -1.08
N ARG A 34 -1.62 13.08 0.10
CA ARG A 34 -1.05 14.41 0.40
C ARG A 34 0.12 14.78 -0.50
N LEU A 35 0.86 13.80 -1.02
CA LEU A 35 1.96 14.00 -1.96
C LEU A 35 1.49 14.13 -3.43
N GLY A 36 0.19 13.98 -3.71
CA GLY A 36 -0.37 14.12 -5.06
C GLY A 36 -0.16 12.90 -5.95
N HIS A 37 0.09 11.72 -5.39
CA HIS A 37 0.31 10.48 -6.14
C HIS A 37 -0.99 9.70 -6.35
N GLU A 38 -1.98 10.31 -6.99
CA GLU A 38 -3.36 9.80 -7.17
C GLU A 38 -3.40 8.39 -7.80
N GLU A 39 -2.54 8.09 -8.77
CA GLU A 39 -2.45 6.77 -9.39
C GLU A 39 -2.13 5.67 -8.35
N ILE A 40 -1.19 5.95 -7.46
CA ILE A 40 -0.73 4.98 -6.46
C ILE A 40 -1.78 4.87 -5.33
N VAL A 41 -2.45 5.97 -5.00
CA VAL A 41 -3.61 5.96 -4.10
C VAL A 41 -4.68 5.00 -4.62
N GLY A 42 -5.01 5.08 -5.92
CA GLY A 42 -5.96 4.16 -6.54
C GLY A 42 -5.55 2.68 -6.42
N ILE A 43 -4.26 2.37 -6.58
CA ILE A 43 -3.73 1.00 -6.40
C ILE A 43 -3.89 0.54 -4.94
N LEU A 44 -3.68 1.43 -3.96
CA LEU A 44 -3.85 1.10 -2.55
C LEU A 44 -5.32 0.96 -2.15
N ASP A 45 -6.22 1.71 -2.77
CA ASP A 45 -7.67 1.53 -2.62
C ASP A 45 -8.12 0.15 -3.11
N GLU A 46 -7.62 -0.29 -4.27
CA GLU A 46 -7.85 -1.66 -4.75
C GLU A 46 -7.24 -2.72 -3.82
N ALA A 47 -6.11 -2.43 -3.19
CA ALA A 47 -5.51 -3.34 -2.21
C ALA A 47 -6.41 -3.47 -0.97
N LEU A 48 -6.87 -2.35 -0.40
CA LEU A 48 -7.77 -2.34 0.75
C LEU A 48 -9.09 -3.06 0.45
N ALA A 49 -9.68 -2.83 -0.73
CA ALA A 49 -10.89 -3.55 -1.15
C ALA A 49 -10.67 -5.07 -1.24
N ALA A 50 -9.51 -5.51 -1.75
CA ALA A 50 -9.16 -6.93 -1.77
C ALA A 50 -8.97 -7.50 -0.36
N LEU A 51 -8.41 -6.72 0.56
CA LEU A 51 -8.27 -7.11 1.97
C LEU A 51 -9.62 -7.29 2.65
N ASP A 52 -10.55 -6.35 2.44
CA ASP A 52 -11.93 -6.40 2.95
C ASP A 52 -12.70 -7.61 2.39
N ALA A 53 -12.44 -7.99 1.14
CA ALA A 53 -12.99 -9.18 0.49
C ALA A 53 -12.27 -10.49 0.88
N ALA A 54 -11.29 -10.44 1.78
CA ALA A 54 -10.41 -11.56 2.14
C ALA A 54 -9.62 -12.17 0.97
N ASP A 55 -9.45 -11.45 -0.15
CA ASP A 55 -8.60 -11.84 -1.27
C ASP A 55 -7.14 -11.41 -1.03
N LEU A 56 -6.45 -12.17 -0.19
CA LEU A 56 -5.05 -11.93 0.17
C LEU A 56 -4.10 -12.01 -1.04
N ARG A 57 -4.47 -12.76 -2.08
CA ARG A 57 -3.67 -12.91 -3.29
C ARG A 57 -3.71 -11.62 -4.09
N GLN A 58 -4.89 -11.06 -4.29
CA GLN A 58 -5.06 -9.78 -4.98
C GLN A 58 -4.47 -8.63 -4.16
N PHE A 59 -4.68 -8.62 -2.84
CA PHE A 59 -4.02 -7.67 -1.93
C PHE A 59 -2.51 -7.63 -2.16
N ARG A 60 -1.83 -8.78 -2.07
CA ARG A 60 -0.38 -8.86 -2.24
C ARG A 60 0.08 -8.39 -3.63
N ARG A 61 -0.70 -8.69 -4.67
CA ARG A 61 -0.41 -8.24 -6.04
C ARG A 61 -0.47 -6.71 -6.16
N ARG A 62 -1.48 -6.08 -5.55
CA ARG A 62 -1.63 -4.61 -5.56
C ARG A 62 -0.54 -3.92 -4.75
N ILE A 63 -0.18 -4.45 -3.59
CA ILE A 63 0.97 -3.93 -2.80
C ILE A 63 2.27 -3.97 -3.61
N HIS A 64 2.58 -5.09 -4.27
CA HIS A 64 3.77 -5.19 -5.11
C HIS A 64 3.73 -4.19 -6.28
N HIS A 65 2.56 -3.97 -6.87
CA HIS A 65 2.39 -2.99 -7.93
C HIS A 65 2.66 -1.56 -7.42
N ALA A 66 2.10 -1.19 -6.27
CA ALA A 66 2.35 0.11 -5.64
C ALA A 66 3.84 0.34 -5.37
N VAL A 67 4.53 -0.66 -4.78
CA VAL A 67 5.99 -0.61 -4.54
C VAL A 67 6.77 -0.41 -5.84
N SER A 68 6.42 -1.14 -6.90
CA SER A 68 7.07 -0.99 -8.20
C SER A 68 6.87 0.41 -8.79
N ARG A 69 5.66 0.99 -8.71
CA ARG A 69 5.39 2.37 -9.18
C ARG A 69 6.19 3.40 -8.37
N LEU A 70 6.20 3.27 -7.04
CA LEU A 70 6.99 4.13 -6.15
C LEU A 70 8.49 4.06 -6.43
N GLY A 71 9.01 2.89 -6.80
CA GLY A 71 10.41 2.71 -7.17
C GLY A 71 10.83 3.51 -8.41
N HIS A 72 9.90 3.85 -9.31
CA HIS A 72 10.17 4.68 -10.49
C HIS A 72 10.11 6.19 -10.21
N LEU A 73 9.63 6.60 -9.05
CA LEU A 73 9.56 8.00 -8.61
C LEU A 73 10.81 8.44 -7.83
N ARG A 74 11.77 7.53 -7.64
CA ARG A 74 13.01 7.74 -6.89
C ARG A 74 14.09 8.44 -7.72
#